data_AF-A0AAX6F4P5-F1
#
_entry.id   AF-A0AAX6F4P5-F1
#
_cell.length_a   1.000
_cell.length_b   1.000
_cell.length_c   1.000
_cell.angle_alpha   90.00
_cell.angle_beta   90.00
_cell.angle_gamma   90.00
#
_symmetry.space_group_name_H-M   'P 1'
#
loop_
_entity.id
_entity.type
_entity.pdbx_description
1 polymer ?
#
loop_
_entity_poly.entity_id
_entity_poly.type
_entity_poly.pdbx_seq_one_letter_code
_entity_poly.pdbx_strand_id
1 'polypeptide(L)'
;MGVDLLLSLPDDVLVLISSHLTPRELSSLSLCSRSLHSALSSSDKIWLSQCANLLCSHPSLPLLPRWRSGVSSYRSLCRFLLSVAPLLGLWVHQNPELGNLVLLSLGPFLSLLARRVIPQELSPGPLLFAPVFEIVSSFHGVPRLLFLHGRTHHSDDCLFPGSVLSIAPDSNVLLLEVDSHPASPPFSRLAFADRRRLLDAVSDRVCHRNVLSSASSDAERRMALVHLHSRAAAGRVDWRSAGLNSSDRSSSSAGAAGSNNRKSFFSVVRQIIGKPAAAGGGGGGSNSMKNCSSVAAAAGGGDSNSKHVALSEFLKGSDTIGLALRATNMRLTTYRAWPNMHDNRFALYKLPLQEPSDGREYAGIWGGTFGWPPGRPSEDKPGKALFFLLLSYEEIAGELHLIATKILEGTHYVLHPNGSAMFIVKVDEPAADSFPWEMDGDGVSVEVKCSFSGEGIANGYGFRYPGSKPGSLFEIHNGMLAFVWKESKAVLTLQRLDLEEMLKKGERVPPLPPVANFAYLTKSYSNVFAGFPSSCSPLPRC
;
A
#
# COMPACT_ATOMS: atom_id res chain seq x y z
N MET A 1 -47.11 20.10 -0.69
CA MET A 1 -46.62 21.39 -1.23
C MET A 1 -45.13 21.34 -1.60
N GLY A 2 -44.19 21.36 -0.64
CA GLY A 2 -42.76 21.50 -0.96
C GLY A 2 -42.15 20.38 -1.81
N VAL A 3 -42.58 19.13 -1.60
CA VAL A 3 -42.14 17.97 -2.40
C VAL A 3 -42.67 18.05 -3.84
N ASP A 4 -43.92 18.48 -4.02
CA ASP A 4 -44.59 18.55 -5.31
C ASP A 4 -43.98 19.67 -6.18
N LEU A 5 -43.58 20.78 -5.56
CA LEU A 5 -42.81 21.83 -6.22
C LEU A 5 -41.48 21.28 -6.75
N LEU A 6 -40.72 20.54 -5.93
CA LEU A 6 -39.42 19.97 -6.34
C LEU A 6 -39.59 18.98 -7.50
N LEU A 7 -40.64 18.17 -7.49
CA LEU A 7 -40.95 17.19 -8.54
C LEU A 7 -41.57 17.81 -9.80
N SER A 8 -42.00 19.07 -9.75
CA SER A 8 -42.44 19.84 -10.91
C SER A 8 -41.29 20.54 -11.66
N LEU A 9 -40.07 20.50 -11.11
CA LEU A 9 -38.89 21.09 -11.76
C LEU A 9 -38.45 20.24 -12.96
N PRO A 10 -37.93 20.87 -14.04
CA PRO A 10 -37.30 20.14 -15.12
C PRO A 10 -36.13 19.28 -14.65
N ASP A 11 -35.97 18.14 -15.30
CA ASP A 11 -34.92 17.14 -15.10
C ASP A 11 -33.51 17.75 -14.93
N ASP A 12 -33.18 18.74 -15.76
CA ASP A 12 -31.84 19.34 -15.81
C ASP A 12 -31.62 20.37 -14.68
N VAL A 13 -32.70 20.97 -14.15
CA VAL A 13 -32.69 21.77 -12.91
C VAL A 13 -32.50 20.85 -11.70
N LEU A 14 -33.15 19.68 -11.70
CA LEU A 14 -32.92 18.65 -10.68
C LEU A 14 -31.48 18.12 -10.70
N VAL A 15 -30.89 17.94 -11.89
CA VAL A 15 -29.45 17.61 -12.03
C VAL A 15 -28.58 18.72 -11.42
N LEU A 16 -28.84 19.99 -11.76
CA LEU A 16 -28.05 21.12 -11.23
C LEU A 16 -28.18 21.25 -9.70
N ILE A 17 -29.39 21.16 -9.14
CA ILE A 17 -29.59 21.13 -7.68
C ILE A 17 -28.86 19.92 -7.07
N SER A 18 -28.93 18.76 -7.72
CA SER A 18 -28.30 17.55 -7.22
C SER A 18 -26.78 17.62 -7.21
N SER A 19 -26.15 18.33 -8.15
CA SER A 19 -24.67 18.38 -8.28
C SER A 19 -24.01 19.15 -7.12
N HIS A 20 -24.75 20.07 -6.50
CA HIS A 20 -24.34 20.80 -5.28
C HIS A 20 -24.58 20.03 -3.98
N LEU A 21 -25.20 18.84 -4.03
CA LEU A 21 -25.46 17.98 -2.87
C LEU A 21 -24.53 16.77 -2.88
N THR A 22 -24.12 16.30 -1.69
CA THR A 22 -23.39 15.04 -1.60
C THR A 22 -24.31 13.85 -1.88
N PRO A 23 -23.76 12.69 -2.31
CA PRO A 23 -24.52 11.44 -2.41
C PRO A 23 -25.23 11.02 -1.12
N ARG A 24 -24.73 11.45 0.05
CA ARG A 24 -25.32 11.16 1.35
C ARG A 24 -26.56 12.02 1.60
N GLU A 25 -26.54 13.29 1.20
CA GLU A 25 -27.70 14.18 1.27
C GLU A 25 -28.76 13.78 0.24
N LEU A 26 -28.36 13.44 -0.99
CA LEU A 26 -29.27 12.88 -2.00
C LEU A 26 -29.92 11.57 -1.53
N SER A 27 -29.16 10.67 -0.90
CA SER A 27 -29.74 9.48 -0.27
C SER A 27 -30.71 9.84 0.86
N SER A 28 -30.44 10.88 1.64
CA SER A 28 -31.31 11.34 2.73
C SER A 28 -32.61 11.97 2.20
N LEU A 29 -32.53 12.82 1.17
CA LEU A 29 -33.70 13.35 0.45
C LEU A 29 -34.55 12.24 -0.18
N SER A 30 -33.90 11.17 -0.67
CA SER A 30 -34.60 9.98 -1.18
C SER A 30 -35.34 9.16 -0.10
N LEU A 31 -35.19 9.50 1.18
CA LEU A 31 -35.97 8.92 2.28
C LEU A 31 -37.14 9.84 2.74
N CYS A 32 -37.15 11.12 2.34
CA CYS A 32 -38.17 12.09 2.77
C CYS A 32 -39.57 11.84 2.18
N SER A 33 -39.68 11.20 1.02
CA SER A 33 -40.97 10.76 0.45
C SER A 33 -40.81 9.64 -0.57
N ARG A 34 -41.89 8.88 -0.86
CA ARG A 34 -41.88 7.82 -1.88
C ARG A 34 -41.70 8.36 -3.31
N SER A 35 -42.19 9.57 -3.59
CA SER A 35 -42.09 10.21 -4.90
C SER A 35 -40.69 10.76 -5.16
N LEU A 36 -40.06 11.43 -4.17
CA LEU A 36 -38.62 11.75 -4.22
C LEU A 36 -37.77 10.49 -4.27
N HIS A 37 -38.13 9.43 -3.52
CA HIS A 37 -37.43 8.16 -3.62
C HIS A 37 -37.45 7.62 -5.05
N SER A 38 -38.60 7.63 -5.71
CA SER A 38 -38.73 7.17 -7.10
C SER A 38 -37.87 8.01 -8.05
N ALA A 39 -38.10 9.33 -8.11
CA ALA A 39 -37.40 10.23 -9.03
C ALA A 39 -35.87 10.22 -8.84
N LEU A 40 -35.40 10.32 -7.59
CA LEU A 40 -33.97 10.26 -7.28
C LEU A 40 -33.38 8.86 -7.46
N SER A 41 -34.16 7.78 -7.38
CA SER A 41 -33.64 6.42 -7.57
C SER A 41 -33.51 5.99 -9.03
N SER A 42 -34.37 6.51 -9.92
CA SER A 42 -34.39 6.14 -11.34
C SER A 42 -33.65 7.11 -12.26
N SER A 43 -33.40 8.36 -11.85
CA SER A 43 -32.69 9.34 -12.68
C SER A 43 -31.20 9.03 -12.81
N ASP A 44 -30.83 8.28 -13.86
CA ASP A 44 -29.44 8.00 -14.19
C ASP A 44 -28.65 9.28 -14.53
N LYS A 45 -29.32 10.39 -14.94
CA LYS A 45 -28.71 11.73 -15.11
C LYS A 45 -28.12 12.28 -13.81
N ILE A 46 -28.89 12.23 -12.71
CA ILE A 46 -28.47 12.73 -11.39
C ILE A 46 -27.24 11.95 -10.92
N TRP A 47 -27.28 10.63 -11.00
CA TRP A 47 -26.15 9.81 -10.57
C TRP A 47 -24.95 9.86 -11.52
N LEU A 48 -25.15 10.17 -12.81
CA LEU A 48 -24.07 10.49 -13.75
C LEU A 48 -23.33 11.75 -13.31
N SER A 49 -24.04 12.84 -12.99
CA SER A 49 -23.42 14.06 -12.45
C SER A 49 -22.68 13.78 -11.13
N GLN A 50 -23.26 12.99 -10.23
CA GLN A 50 -22.57 12.59 -9.00
C GLN A 50 -21.32 11.74 -9.24
N CYS A 51 -21.34 10.82 -10.20
CA CYS A 51 -20.13 10.07 -10.59
C CYS A 51 -19.06 10.96 -11.22
N ALA A 52 -19.46 11.97 -12.00
CA ALA A 52 -18.54 12.94 -12.59
C ALA A 52 -17.92 13.86 -11.52
N ASN A 53 -18.71 14.35 -10.56
CA ASN A 53 -18.23 15.18 -9.45
C ASN A 53 -17.26 14.40 -8.53
N LEU A 54 -17.53 13.11 -8.27
CA LEU A 54 -16.61 12.23 -7.52
C LEU A 54 -15.30 11.92 -8.25
N LEU A 55 -15.19 12.23 -9.54
CA LEU A 55 -14.03 11.98 -10.39
C LEU A 55 -13.50 13.25 -11.06
N CYS A 56 -13.93 14.45 -10.66
CA CYS A 56 -13.67 15.69 -11.39
C CYS A 56 -12.17 16.00 -11.57
N SER A 57 -11.35 15.65 -10.57
CA SER A 57 -9.89 15.75 -10.58
C SER A 57 -9.19 14.39 -10.76
N HIS A 58 -9.94 13.30 -11.01
CA HIS A 58 -9.37 11.95 -11.13
C HIS A 58 -9.19 11.58 -12.62
N PRO A 59 -8.01 11.10 -13.05
CA PRO A 59 -7.76 10.70 -14.45
C PRO A 59 -8.59 9.51 -14.96
N SER A 60 -9.53 9.01 -14.17
CA SER A 60 -10.46 7.92 -14.54
C SER A 60 -11.83 8.44 -14.99
N LEU A 61 -12.10 9.75 -14.94
CA LEU A 61 -13.34 10.35 -15.45
C LEU A 61 -13.70 9.89 -16.89
N PRO A 62 -12.76 9.75 -17.86
CA PRO A 62 -13.09 9.25 -19.20
C PRO A 62 -13.53 7.77 -19.27
N LEU A 63 -13.29 6.98 -18.21
CA LEU A 63 -13.68 5.56 -18.14
C LEU A 63 -15.13 5.37 -17.68
N LEU A 64 -15.75 6.40 -17.10
CA LEU A 64 -17.10 6.38 -16.54
C LEU A 64 -18.17 5.80 -17.51
N PRO A 65 -18.20 6.11 -18.82
CA PRO A 65 -19.14 5.50 -19.77
C PRO A 65 -18.89 4.00 -20.00
N ARG A 66 -17.62 3.54 -19.95
CA ARG A 66 -17.29 2.11 -20.06
C ARG A 66 -17.76 1.37 -18.81
N TRP A 67 -17.43 1.89 -17.63
CA TRP A 67 -17.81 1.31 -16.34
C TRP A 67 -19.32 1.19 -16.16
N ARG A 68 -20.12 2.09 -16.76
CA ARG A 68 -21.60 2.02 -16.77
C ARG A 68 -22.14 0.70 -17.35
N SER A 69 -21.42 0.07 -18.29
CA SER A 69 -21.79 -1.25 -18.83
C SER A 69 -21.66 -2.38 -17.80
N GLY A 70 -20.79 -2.21 -16.80
CA GLY A 70 -20.55 -3.19 -15.75
C GLY A 70 -21.64 -3.26 -14.67
N VAL A 71 -22.48 -2.24 -14.52
CA VAL A 71 -23.43 -2.11 -13.39
C VAL A 71 -24.85 -1.77 -13.85
N SER A 72 -25.82 -1.97 -12.96
CA SER A 72 -27.25 -1.73 -13.27
C SER A 72 -27.59 -0.28 -13.63
N SER A 73 -26.91 0.68 -12.99
CA SER A 73 -27.23 2.12 -13.00
C SER A 73 -25.99 2.95 -12.65
N TYR A 74 -26.01 4.25 -12.96
CA TYR A 74 -25.04 5.20 -12.41
C TYR A 74 -25.16 5.31 -10.89
N ARG A 75 -26.32 5.04 -10.29
CA ARG A 75 -26.46 4.92 -8.83
C ARG A 75 -25.61 3.79 -8.26
N SER A 76 -25.57 2.64 -8.92
CA SER A 76 -24.65 1.55 -8.57
C SER A 76 -23.18 1.92 -8.82
N LEU A 77 -22.87 2.69 -9.86
CA LEU A 77 -21.52 3.19 -10.08
C LEU A 77 -21.06 4.10 -8.93
N CYS A 78 -21.87 5.11 -8.60
CA CYS A 78 -21.64 6.05 -7.50
C CYS A 78 -21.48 5.32 -6.16
N ARG A 79 -22.35 4.32 -5.89
CA ARG A 79 -22.24 3.47 -4.69
C ARG A 79 -20.90 2.76 -4.59
N PHE A 80 -20.37 2.22 -5.69
CA PHE A 80 -19.07 1.55 -5.68
C PHE A 80 -17.96 2.55 -5.37
N LEU A 81 -17.90 3.66 -6.11
CA LEU A 81 -16.89 4.71 -5.94
C LEU A 81 -16.83 5.21 -4.48
N LEU A 82 -17.97 5.57 -3.90
CA LEU A 82 -18.08 5.98 -2.50
C LEU A 82 -17.64 4.90 -1.51
N SER A 83 -17.96 3.64 -1.80
CA SER A 83 -17.62 2.52 -0.91
C SER A 83 -16.12 2.19 -0.94
N VAL A 84 -15.39 2.54 -2.01
CA VAL A 84 -13.93 2.31 -2.11
C VAL A 84 -13.09 3.58 -1.93
N ALA A 85 -13.68 4.78 -1.94
CA ALA A 85 -12.96 6.05 -1.75
C ALA A 85 -12.08 6.11 -0.49
N PRO A 86 -12.48 5.58 0.69
CA PRO A 86 -11.60 5.51 1.87
C PRO A 86 -10.30 4.74 1.63
N LEU A 87 -10.29 3.83 0.66
CA LEU A 87 -9.16 2.96 0.33
C LEU A 87 -8.16 3.62 -0.63
N LEU A 88 -8.53 4.67 -1.35
CA LEU A 88 -7.66 5.33 -2.33
C LEU A 88 -6.44 5.98 -1.66
N GLY A 89 -5.32 6.02 -2.39
CA GLY A 89 -4.06 6.64 -1.97
C GLY A 89 -2.95 5.64 -1.67
N LEU A 90 -1.93 6.09 -0.92
CA LEU A 90 -0.75 5.29 -0.60
C LEU A 90 -0.87 4.49 0.69
N TRP A 91 -0.40 3.24 0.62
CA TRP A 91 -0.34 2.30 1.72
C TRP A 91 1.05 1.68 1.82
N VAL A 92 1.47 1.31 3.02
CA VAL A 92 2.75 0.65 3.32
C VAL A 92 2.53 -0.57 4.21
N HIS A 93 3.47 -1.51 4.23
CA HIS A 93 3.50 -2.58 5.24
C HIS A 93 4.72 -2.46 6.16
N GLN A 94 4.74 -3.35 7.15
CA GLN A 94 5.50 -3.19 8.39
C GLN A 94 7.02 -3.49 8.32
N ASN A 95 7.53 -4.16 7.27
CA ASN A 95 8.95 -4.51 7.18
C ASN A 95 9.75 -3.36 6.54
N PRO A 96 10.37 -2.43 7.29
CA PRO A 96 10.71 -1.10 6.79
C PRO A 96 11.81 -1.09 5.73
N GLU A 97 12.47 -2.20 5.46
CA GLU A 97 13.62 -2.24 4.56
C GLU A 97 13.22 -2.18 3.08
N LEU A 98 12.30 -3.02 2.57
CA LEU A 98 12.24 -3.29 1.11
C LEU A 98 10.85 -3.33 0.46
N GLY A 99 10.59 -2.34 -0.42
CA GLY A 99 9.56 -2.42 -1.47
C GLY A 99 8.12 -2.36 -0.95
N ASN A 100 7.88 -1.55 0.08
CA ASN A 100 6.65 -1.59 0.86
C ASN A 100 5.46 -0.87 0.23
N LEU A 101 5.71 0.04 -0.70
CA LEU A 101 4.74 1.03 -1.14
C LEU A 101 3.70 0.40 -2.07
N VAL A 102 2.44 0.47 -1.68
CA VAL A 102 1.29 0.00 -2.45
C VAL A 102 0.36 1.18 -2.75
N LEU A 103 0.23 1.54 -4.02
CA LEU A 103 -0.79 2.48 -4.47
C LEU A 103 -2.12 1.74 -4.64
N LEU A 104 -3.17 2.25 -4.01
CA LEU A 104 -4.55 1.87 -4.31
C LEU A 104 -5.17 2.97 -5.17
N SER A 105 -5.46 2.64 -6.42
CA SER A 105 -6.16 3.51 -7.37
C SER A 105 -7.38 2.79 -7.94
N LEU A 106 -8.26 3.54 -8.60
CA LEU A 106 -9.22 2.94 -9.52
C LEU A 106 -8.45 2.27 -10.68
N GLY A 107 -8.97 1.14 -11.17
CA GLY A 107 -8.40 0.41 -12.30
C GLY A 107 -8.84 0.97 -13.65
N PRO A 108 -8.35 0.40 -14.78
CA PRO A 108 -8.93 0.66 -16.10
C PRO A 108 -10.36 0.10 -16.22
N PHE A 109 -10.63 -1.01 -15.52
CA PHE A 109 -11.95 -1.61 -15.35
C PHE A 109 -12.63 -1.08 -14.07
N LEU A 110 -13.91 -1.41 -13.86
CA LEU A 110 -14.65 -1.06 -12.64
C LEU A 110 -14.22 -1.91 -11.42
N SER A 111 -13.01 -1.65 -10.96
CA SER A 111 -12.38 -2.26 -9.79
C SER A 111 -11.44 -1.26 -9.10
N LEU A 112 -11.13 -1.54 -7.83
CA LEU A 112 -10.03 -0.90 -7.11
C LEU A 112 -8.82 -1.83 -7.20
N LEU A 113 -7.68 -1.33 -7.67
CA LEU A 113 -6.47 -2.12 -7.90
C LEU A 113 -5.35 -1.67 -6.95
N ALA A 114 -4.82 -2.61 -6.17
CA ALA A 114 -3.65 -2.42 -5.33
C ALA A 114 -2.37 -2.81 -6.10
N ARG A 115 -1.50 -1.84 -6.39
CA ARG A 115 -0.23 -2.01 -7.11
C ARG A 115 0.95 -1.68 -6.19
N ARG A 116 1.81 -2.67 -5.93
CA ARG A 116 3.07 -2.50 -5.21
C ARG A 116 4.13 -1.95 -6.14
N VAL A 117 4.76 -0.84 -5.77
CA VAL A 117 5.95 -0.29 -6.44
C VAL A 117 7.17 -1.13 -6.07
N ILE A 118 7.99 -1.47 -7.06
CA ILE A 118 9.21 -2.24 -6.85
C ILE A 118 10.43 -1.31 -6.70
N PRO A 119 11.32 -1.57 -5.73
CA PRO A 119 12.64 -0.96 -5.67
C PRO A 119 13.45 -1.21 -6.95
N GLN A 120 13.83 -0.14 -7.65
CA GLN A 120 14.67 -0.18 -8.85
C GLN A 120 15.68 0.97 -8.85
N GLU A 121 16.83 0.73 -9.45
CA GLU A 121 17.80 1.79 -9.75
C GLU A 121 17.32 2.62 -10.95
N LEU A 122 17.87 3.84 -11.08
CA LEU A 122 17.67 4.70 -12.24
C LEU A 122 18.22 4.00 -13.48
N SER A 123 17.30 3.54 -14.29
CA SER A 123 17.51 3.06 -15.65
C SER A 123 16.54 3.81 -16.56
N PRO A 124 16.77 3.88 -17.89
CA PRO A 124 15.82 4.48 -18.82
C PRO A 124 14.51 3.67 -18.99
N GLY A 125 14.30 2.63 -18.18
CA GLY A 125 13.10 1.79 -18.19
C GLY A 125 11.92 2.37 -17.40
N PRO A 126 10.72 1.80 -17.57
CA PRO A 126 9.52 2.22 -16.84
C PRO A 126 9.57 1.85 -15.34
N LEU A 127 8.61 2.33 -14.57
CA LEU A 127 8.47 1.96 -13.15
C LEU A 127 7.90 0.54 -13.01
N LEU A 128 8.65 -0.34 -12.36
CA LEU A 128 8.30 -1.73 -12.10
C LEU A 128 7.23 -1.83 -11.00
N PHE A 129 6.21 -2.64 -11.22
CA PHE A 129 5.14 -2.87 -10.24
C PHE A 129 4.64 -4.32 -10.18
N ALA A 130 4.18 -4.75 -9.01
CA ALA A 130 3.51 -6.04 -8.81
C ALA A 130 2.06 -5.83 -8.34
N PRO A 131 1.06 -6.56 -8.87
CA PRO A 131 -0.30 -6.50 -8.33
C PRO A 131 -0.39 -7.20 -6.97
N VAL A 132 -1.19 -6.64 -6.06
CA VAL A 132 -1.39 -7.13 -4.69
C VAL A 132 -2.79 -7.72 -4.51
N PHE A 133 -3.82 -6.96 -4.88
CA PHE A 133 -5.21 -7.43 -4.94
C PHE A 133 -6.07 -6.54 -5.85
N GLU A 134 -7.20 -7.07 -6.32
CA GLU A 134 -8.26 -6.37 -7.04
C GLU A 134 -9.58 -6.51 -6.25
N ILE A 135 -10.26 -5.40 -5.96
CA ILE A 135 -11.64 -5.39 -5.41
C ILE A 135 -12.60 -5.06 -6.54
N VAL A 136 -13.55 -5.95 -6.82
CA VAL A 136 -14.44 -5.86 -7.99
C VAL A 136 -15.86 -5.49 -7.57
N SER A 137 -16.48 -4.58 -8.32
CA SER A 137 -17.87 -4.19 -8.10
C SER A 137 -18.83 -5.33 -8.43
N SER A 138 -19.82 -5.56 -7.57
CA SER A 138 -21.02 -6.33 -7.95
C SER A 138 -21.93 -5.50 -8.86
N PHE A 139 -22.86 -6.13 -9.58
CA PHE A 139 -23.78 -5.45 -10.49
C PHE A 139 -24.61 -4.32 -9.85
N HIS A 140 -24.81 -4.37 -8.52
CA HIS A 140 -25.51 -3.35 -7.73
C HIS A 140 -24.60 -2.32 -7.06
N GLY A 141 -23.29 -2.32 -7.33
CA GLY A 141 -22.36 -1.32 -6.81
C GLY A 141 -21.76 -1.64 -5.44
N VAL A 142 -21.90 -2.86 -4.93
CA VAL A 142 -21.32 -3.26 -3.64
C VAL A 142 -19.93 -3.87 -3.88
N PRO A 143 -18.84 -3.33 -3.29
CA PRO A 143 -17.48 -3.89 -3.40
C PRO A 143 -17.34 -5.10 -2.46
N ARG A 144 -17.82 -6.27 -2.88
CA ARG A 144 -17.80 -7.50 -2.05
C ARG A 144 -16.83 -8.57 -2.53
N LEU A 145 -16.39 -8.49 -3.78
CA LEU A 145 -15.55 -9.50 -4.43
C LEU A 145 -14.09 -9.07 -4.30
N LEU A 146 -13.28 -9.91 -3.66
CA LEU A 146 -11.84 -9.73 -3.51
C LEU A 146 -11.12 -10.79 -4.33
N PHE A 147 -10.04 -10.39 -5.01
CA PHE A 147 -9.06 -11.32 -5.59
C PHE A 147 -7.67 -10.89 -5.13
N LEU A 148 -7.02 -11.68 -4.28
CA LEU A 148 -5.59 -11.46 -4.04
C LEU A 148 -4.82 -11.91 -5.29
N HIS A 149 -3.77 -11.18 -5.64
CA HIS A 149 -2.82 -11.60 -6.67
C HIS A 149 -1.62 -12.26 -5.99
N GLY A 150 -1.12 -13.32 -6.60
CA GLY A 150 0.13 -13.94 -6.16
C GLY A 150 0.55 -15.13 -7.00
N ARG A 151 1.67 -15.76 -6.65
CA ARG A 151 2.19 -16.94 -7.35
C ARG A 151 2.09 -18.21 -6.51
N THR A 152 1.88 -19.34 -7.20
CA THR A 152 1.98 -20.68 -6.60
C THR A 152 3.44 -21.13 -6.47
N HIS A 153 3.65 -22.24 -5.75
CA HIS A 153 4.91 -23.00 -5.79
C HIS A 153 5.31 -23.46 -7.20
N HIS A 154 4.38 -23.52 -8.16
CA HIS A 154 4.64 -23.86 -9.56
C HIS A 154 4.99 -22.64 -10.42
N SER A 155 5.18 -21.45 -9.81
CA SER A 155 5.53 -20.20 -10.47
C SER A 155 4.50 -19.65 -11.47
N ASP A 156 3.26 -20.15 -11.38
CA ASP A 156 2.11 -19.60 -12.11
C ASP A 156 1.51 -18.39 -11.38
N ASP A 157 1.18 -17.34 -12.13
CA ASP A 157 0.38 -16.21 -11.64
C ASP A 157 -1.07 -16.66 -11.43
N CYS A 158 -1.54 -16.51 -10.18
CA CYS A 158 -2.83 -16.96 -9.69
C CYS A 158 -3.65 -15.79 -9.16
N LEU A 159 -4.98 -15.98 -9.16
CA LEU A 159 -5.94 -15.17 -8.43
C LEU A 159 -6.53 -16.01 -7.31
N PHE A 160 -6.59 -15.44 -6.12
CA PHE A 160 -7.13 -16.09 -4.92
C PHE A 160 -8.40 -15.35 -4.51
N PRO A 161 -9.59 -15.87 -4.85
CA PRO A 161 -10.86 -15.23 -4.53
C PRO A 161 -11.11 -15.26 -3.03
N GLY A 162 -11.74 -14.18 -2.56
CA GLY A 162 -12.16 -13.99 -1.18
C GLY A 162 -13.26 -12.95 -1.09
N SER A 163 -13.51 -12.40 0.09
CA SER A 163 -14.56 -11.40 0.32
C SER A 163 -14.02 -10.10 0.92
N VAL A 164 -14.74 -9.01 0.70
CA VAL A 164 -14.56 -7.77 1.50
C VAL A 164 -15.65 -7.75 2.57
N LEU A 165 -15.23 -7.72 3.84
CA LEU A 165 -16.16 -7.78 4.98
C LEU A 165 -16.81 -6.43 5.25
N SER A 166 -15.97 -5.39 5.35
CA SER A 166 -16.35 -4.03 5.68
C SER A 166 -15.27 -3.04 5.25
N ILE A 167 -15.69 -1.82 4.92
CA ILE A 167 -14.82 -0.68 4.68
C ILE A 167 -15.29 0.45 5.61
N ALA A 168 -14.44 0.86 6.55
CA ALA A 168 -14.68 2.04 7.38
C ALA A 168 -14.47 3.33 6.56
N PRO A 169 -15.29 4.39 6.74
CA PRO A 169 -15.14 5.67 6.01
C PRO A 169 -13.77 6.35 6.21
N ASP A 170 -13.16 6.09 7.36
CA ASP A 170 -11.91 6.64 7.89
C ASP A 170 -10.81 5.58 7.97
N SER A 171 -10.86 4.56 7.10
CA SER A 171 -9.95 3.40 7.17
C SER A 171 -8.48 3.77 6.95
N ASN A 172 -7.64 3.46 7.94
CA ASN A 172 -6.18 3.61 7.89
C ASN A 172 -5.41 2.28 8.03
N VAL A 173 -6.11 1.15 8.26
CA VAL A 173 -5.54 -0.20 8.25
C VAL A 173 -6.38 -1.14 7.39
N LEU A 174 -5.72 -1.85 6.47
CA LEU A 174 -6.25 -2.94 5.65
C LEU A 174 -5.74 -4.26 6.21
N LEU A 175 -6.64 -5.05 6.82
CA LEU A 175 -6.32 -6.36 7.39
C LEU A 175 -6.67 -7.47 6.39
N LEU A 176 -5.71 -8.36 6.12
CA LEU A 176 -5.97 -9.66 5.52
C LEU A 176 -6.25 -10.68 6.64
N GLU A 177 -7.44 -11.26 6.62
CA GLU A 177 -7.94 -12.18 7.63
C GLU A 177 -8.53 -13.44 6.99
N VAL A 178 -8.77 -14.47 7.80
CA VAL A 178 -9.67 -15.56 7.41
C VAL A 178 -11.02 -15.31 8.06
N ASP A 179 -12.06 -15.21 7.23
CA ASP A 179 -13.44 -15.14 7.67
C ASP A 179 -14.00 -16.54 7.94
N SER A 180 -14.82 -16.66 8.98
CA SER A 180 -15.49 -17.92 9.35
C SER A 180 -16.99 -17.65 9.61
N HIS A 181 -17.52 -17.98 10.79
CA HIS A 181 -18.88 -17.60 11.16
C HIS A 181 -18.87 -16.24 11.89
N PRO A 182 -19.89 -15.37 11.73
CA PRO A 182 -20.01 -14.14 12.54
C PRO A 182 -20.17 -14.39 14.05
N ALA A 183 -20.33 -15.64 14.49
CA ALA A 183 -20.31 -16.06 15.90
C ALA A 183 -18.92 -16.56 16.38
N SER A 184 -17.90 -16.59 15.52
CA SER A 184 -16.56 -16.98 15.93
C SER A 184 -15.89 -15.88 16.76
N PRO A 185 -14.93 -16.21 17.64
CA PRO A 185 -14.01 -15.22 18.17
C PRO A 185 -13.26 -14.49 17.03
N PRO A 186 -12.95 -13.19 17.16
CA PRO A 186 -12.23 -12.44 16.12
C PRO A 186 -10.89 -13.09 15.74
N PHE A 187 -10.58 -13.14 14.43
CA PHE A 187 -9.35 -13.74 13.88
C PHE A 187 -8.08 -13.23 14.59
N SER A 188 -8.04 -11.94 14.92
CA SER A 188 -6.96 -11.29 15.69
C SER A 188 -6.64 -11.92 17.06
N ARG A 189 -7.59 -12.66 17.68
CA ARG A 189 -7.37 -13.36 18.96
C ARG A 189 -6.61 -14.69 18.82
N LEU A 190 -6.48 -15.25 17.62
CA LEU A 190 -5.65 -16.42 17.36
C LEU A 190 -4.15 -16.10 17.51
N ALA A 191 -3.36 -17.11 17.89
CA ALA A 191 -1.91 -17.00 17.88
C ALA A 191 -1.40 -16.67 16.45
N PHE A 192 -0.27 -15.97 16.35
CA PHE A 192 0.26 -15.54 15.03
C PHE A 192 0.53 -16.72 14.09
N ALA A 193 1.04 -17.83 14.62
CA ALA A 193 1.28 -19.05 13.86
C ALA A 193 -0.01 -19.69 13.32
N ASP A 194 -1.10 -19.71 14.10
CA ASP A 194 -2.40 -20.22 13.65
C ASP A 194 -3.01 -19.33 12.57
N ARG A 195 -2.90 -18.00 12.72
CA ARG A 195 -3.33 -17.03 11.69
C ARG A 195 -2.58 -17.22 10.37
N ARG A 196 -1.25 -17.42 10.44
CA ARG A 196 -0.43 -17.72 9.26
C ARG A 196 -0.86 -19.03 8.60
N ARG A 197 -0.96 -20.11 9.39
CA ARG A 197 -1.36 -21.46 8.93
C ARG A 197 -2.73 -21.44 8.25
N LEU A 198 -3.70 -20.72 8.79
CA LEU A 198 -5.02 -20.57 8.19
C LEU A 198 -4.98 -19.80 6.85
N LEU A 199 -4.28 -18.67 6.79
CA LEU A 199 -4.17 -17.87 5.56
C LEU A 199 -3.50 -18.66 4.42
N ASP A 200 -2.39 -19.34 4.71
CA ASP A 200 -1.71 -20.18 3.73
C ASP A 200 -2.62 -21.33 3.25
N ALA A 201 -3.19 -22.11 4.18
CA ALA A 201 -3.99 -23.30 3.86
C ALA A 201 -5.32 -23.02 3.12
N VAL A 202 -5.91 -21.83 3.28
CA VAL A 202 -7.03 -21.39 2.43
C VAL A 202 -6.52 -20.97 1.06
N SER A 203 -5.43 -20.20 1.00
CA SER A 203 -4.88 -19.72 -0.28
C SER A 203 -4.45 -20.85 -1.22
N ASP A 204 -3.81 -21.92 -0.69
CA ASP A 204 -3.42 -23.11 -1.45
C ASP A 204 -4.60 -23.82 -2.13
N ARG A 205 -5.84 -23.57 -1.68
CA ARG A 205 -7.05 -24.31 -2.11
C ARG A 205 -8.03 -23.50 -2.95
N VAL A 206 -7.91 -22.17 -3.00
CA VAL A 206 -8.77 -21.29 -3.82
C VAL A 206 -8.05 -20.75 -5.07
N CYS A 207 -6.80 -21.15 -5.31
CA CYS A 207 -5.97 -20.64 -6.40
C CYS A 207 -6.57 -20.93 -7.79
N HIS A 208 -6.78 -19.90 -8.60
CA HIS A 208 -7.11 -20.05 -10.02
C HIS A 208 -6.07 -19.34 -10.89
N ARG A 209 -5.50 -20.05 -11.89
CA ARG A 209 -4.55 -19.49 -12.85
C ARG A 209 -5.14 -18.25 -13.53
N ASN A 210 -4.36 -17.18 -13.67
CA ASN A 210 -4.86 -15.91 -14.19
C ASN A 210 -4.97 -15.93 -15.72
N VAL A 211 -6.19 -16.13 -16.25
CA VAL A 211 -6.50 -16.19 -17.69
C VAL A 211 -7.31 -14.95 -18.15
N LEU A 212 -7.34 -13.87 -17.37
CA LEU A 212 -8.24 -12.72 -17.58
C LEU A 212 -7.73 -11.67 -18.60
N SER A 213 -6.94 -12.08 -19.58
CA SER A 213 -6.36 -11.22 -20.62
C SER A 213 -7.15 -11.16 -21.93
N SER A 214 -8.31 -11.82 -22.01
CA SER A 214 -9.09 -12.01 -23.25
C SER A 214 -10.47 -11.35 -23.26
N ALA A 215 -10.87 -10.66 -22.18
CA ALA A 215 -12.16 -9.96 -22.13
C ALA A 215 -12.13 -8.68 -22.99
N SER A 216 -13.11 -8.51 -23.88
CA SER A 216 -13.20 -7.36 -24.78
C SER A 216 -13.93 -6.16 -24.17
N SER A 217 -14.77 -6.41 -23.15
CA SER A 217 -15.50 -5.37 -22.42
C SER A 217 -15.35 -5.48 -20.89
N ASP A 218 -15.56 -4.36 -20.20
CA ASP A 218 -15.57 -4.29 -18.73
C ASP A 218 -16.65 -5.20 -18.13
N ALA A 219 -17.79 -5.34 -18.83
CA ALA A 219 -18.88 -6.23 -18.48
C ALA A 219 -18.47 -7.71 -18.57
N GLU A 220 -17.80 -8.12 -19.65
CA GLU A 220 -17.23 -9.47 -19.79
C GLU A 220 -16.20 -9.77 -18.69
N ARG A 221 -15.24 -8.86 -18.45
CA ARG A 221 -14.22 -9.06 -17.40
C ARG A 221 -14.89 -9.24 -16.04
N ARG A 222 -15.87 -8.39 -15.69
CA ARG A 222 -16.63 -8.51 -14.44
C ARG A 222 -17.40 -9.84 -14.38
N MET A 223 -18.04 -10.27 -15.46
CA MET A 223 -18.77 -11.55 -15.48
C MET A 223 -17.82 -12.74 -15.34
N ALA A 224 -16.65 -12.71 -15.98
CA ALA A 224 -15.61 -13.73 -15.82
C ALA A 224 -15.11 -13.81 -14.37
N LEU A 225 -14.84 -12.66 -13.73
CA LEU A 225 -14.46 -12.57 -12.30
C LEU A 225 -15.57 -13.07 -11.37
N VAL A 226 -16.83 -12.67 -11.57
CA VAL A 226 -17.98 -13.15 -10.79
C VAL A 226 -18.17 -14.66 -10.94
N HIS A 227 -18.05 -15.19 -12.15
CA HIS A 227 -18.15 -16.62 -12.44
C HIS A 227 -16.99 -17.41 -11.82
N LEU A 228 -15.77 -16.87 -11.85
CA LEU A 228 -14.60 -17.44 -11.19
C LEU A 228 -14.81 -17.52 -9.67
N HIS A 229 -15.26 -16.43 -9.05
CA HIS A 229 -15.59 -16.37 -7.62
C HIS A 229 -16.66 -17.39 -7.22
N SER A 230 -17.73 -17.48 -8.01
CA SER A 230 -18.82 -18.44 -7.78
C SER A 230 -18.34 -19.89 -7.92
N ARG A 231 -17.52 -20.20 -8.93
CA ARG A 231 -16.91 -21.53 -9.12
C ARG A 231 -15.91 -21.91 -8.02
N ALA A 232 -15.28 -20.92 -7.39
CA ALA A 232 -14.39 -21.09 -6.25
C ALA A 232 -15.13 -21.25 -4.90
N ALA A 233 -16.42 -21.63 -4.91
CA ALA A 233 -17.30 -21.64 -3.75
C ALA A 233 -17.27 -20.30 -2.97
N ALA A 234 -17.27 -19.18 -3.69
CA ALA A 234 -17.11 -17.82 -3.16
C ALA A 234 -15.78 -17.55 -2.41
N GLY A 235 -14.73 -18.32 -2.72
CA GLY A 235 -13.44 -18.28 -2.00
C GLY A 235 -13.48 -18.99 -0.64
N ARG A 236 -14.43 -19.91 -0.43
CA ARG A 236 -14.56 -20.70 0.81
C ARG A 236 -14.11 -22.15 0.64
N VAL A 237 -13.57 -22.70 1.72
CA VAL A 237 -12.96 -24.03 1.81
C VAL A 237 -13.48 -24.72 3.07
N ASP A 238 -13.84 -26.01 2.97
CA ASP A 238 -14.08 -26.84 4.16
C ASP A 238 -12.76 -27.05 4.92
N TRP A 239 -12.70 -26.58 6.18
CA TRP A 239 -11.49 -26.67 7.00
C TRP A 239 -11.20 -28.10 7.49
N ARG A 240 -12.23 -28.96 7.58
CA ARG A 240 -12.07 -30.38 7.97
C ARG A 240 -11.35 -31.12 6.84
N SER A 241 -11.86 -30.99 5.62
CA SER A 241 -11.17 -31.46 4.40
C SER A 241 -9.84 -30.75 4.12
N ALA A 242 -9.54 -29.64 4.81
CA ALA A 242 -8.25 -28.94 4.73
C ALA A 242 -7.10 -29.60 5.52
N GLY A 243 -7.37 -30.63 6.33
CA GLY A 243 -6.34 -31.26 7.17
C GLY A 243 -5.90 -30.36 8.32
N LEU A 244 -6.75 -29.41 8.73
CA LEU A 244 -6.50 -28.48 9.85
C LEU A 244 -6.89 -29.08 11.22
N ASN A 245 -7.15 -30.39 11.29
CA ASN A 245 -7.48 -31.10 12.52
C ASN A 245 -6.38 -30.97 13.59
N SER A 246 -6.79 -30.76 14.83
CA SER A 246 -5.91 -30.34 15.92
C SER A 246 -5.26 -31.52 16.67
N SER A 247 -4.22 -32.12 16.09
CA SER A 247 -3.37 -33.09 16.81
C SER A 247 -1.94 -33.18 16.26
N ASP A 248 -1.11 -32.20 16.63
CA ASP A 248 0.36 -32.35 16.60
C ASP A 248 0.97 -31.65 17.83
N ARG A 249 1.00 -32.37 18.96
CA ARG A 249 1.74 -32.03 20.17
C ARG A 249 2.87 -33.03 20.34
N SER A 250 4.08 -32.68 19.89
CA SER A 250 5.23 -33.59 19.92
C SER A 250 6.57 -32.84 20.02
N SER A 251 6.74 -32.07 21.11
CA SER A 251 8.04 -31.50 21.49
C SER A 251 8.88 -32.50 22.30
N SER A 252 9.51 -33.46 21.63
CA SER A 252 10.51 -34.36 22.25
C SER A 252 11.52 -34.90 21.23
N SER A 253 12.74 -35.14 21.70
CA SER A 253 13.94 -35.40 20.90
C SER A 253 14.12 -36.83 20.38
N ALA A 254 14.84 -36.93 19.26
CA ALA A 254 15.64 -38.07 18.78
C ALA A 254 14.91 -39.32 18.24
N GLY A 255 15.49 -39.90 17.18
CA GLY A 255 15.01 -41.10 16.48
C GLY A 255 15.12 -40.93 14.96
N ALA A 256 15.95 -41.73 14.30
CA ALA A 256 16.19 -41.64 12.85
C ALA A 256 15.79 -42.92 12.13
N ALA A 257 14.88 -42.80 11.15
CA ALA A 257 14.67 -43.75 10.06
C ALA A 257 13.95 -43.03 8.90
N GLY A 258 14.16 -43.48 7.66
CA GLY A 258 13.80 -42.71 6.48
C GLY A 258 12.40 -42.99 5.89
N SER A 259 11.84 -41.97 5.24
CA SER A 259 11.15 -42.13 3.96
C SER A 259 11.32 -40.86 3.12
N ASN A 260 11.56 -41.01 1.81
CA ASN A 260 12.03 -39.93 0.94
C ASN A 260 10.97 -39.51 -0.09
N ASN A 261 10.42 -38.28 0.03
CA ASN A 261 10.08 -37.43 -1.13
C ASN A 261 9.67 -35.97 -0.79
N ARG A 262 10.46 -35.26 0.03
CA ARG A 262 10.26 -33.82 0.32
C ARG A 262 11.56 -32.99 0.30
N LYS A 263 12.35 -33.09 -0.78
CA LYS A 263 13.59 -32.31 -0.97
C LYS A 263 13.74 -31.84 -2.43
N SER A 264 13.29 -30.62 -2.71
CA SER A 264 13.59 -29.91 -3.97
C SER A 264 13.82 -28.41 -3.70
N PHE A 265 12.91 -27.75 -2.98
CA PHE A 265 13.02 -26.30 -2.71
C PHE A 265 14.19 -25.90 -1.78
N PHE A 266 14.67 -26.81 -0.92
CA PHE A 266 15.70 -26.52 0.09
C PHE A 266 17.15 -26.53 -0.43
N SER A 267 17.41 -26.87 -1.70
CA SER A 267 18.76 -26.85 -2.28
C SER A 267 19.18 -25.43 -2.67
N VAL A 268 18.33 -24.71 -3.42
CA VAL A 268 18.61 -23.37 -3.97
C VAL A 268 18.99 -22.38 -2.87
N VAL A 269 18.24 -22.37 -1.76
CA VAL A 269 18.49 -21.47 -0.61
C VAL A 269 19.81 -21.78 0.11
N ARG A 270 20.31 -23.02 0.05
CA ARG A 270 21.59 -23.40 0.69
C ARG A 270 22.82 -22.97 -0.10
N GLN A 271 22.71 -22.75 -1.40
CA GLN A 271 23.86 -22.51 -2.27
C GLN A 271 24.42 -21.07 -2.19
N ILE A 272 23.72 -20.18 -1.48
CA ILE A 272 24.09 -18.77 -1.25
C ILE A 272 24.79 -18.57 0.12
N ILE A 273 24.74 -19.56 1.02
CA ILE A 273 25.32 -19.44 2.37
C ILE A 273 26.81 -19.79 2.34
N GLY A 274 27.66 -18.76 2.28
CA GLY A 274 29.10 -18.90 2.48
C GLY A 274 29.44 -19.46 3.87
N LYS A 275 30.45 -20.32 3.95
CA LYS A 275 30.93 -20.89 5.22
C LYS A 275 31.63 -19.79 6.06
N PRO A 276 31.28 -19.60 7.34
CA PRO A 276 32.18 -18.93 8.26
C PRO A 276 33.40 -19.81 8.55
N ALA A 277 34.59 -19.20 8.62
CA ALA A 277 35.80 -19.87 9.11
C ALA A 277 35.77 -20.00 10.66
N ALA A 278 36.61 -20.87 11.20
CA ALA A 278 36.68 -21.15 12.63
C ALA A 278 37.87 -20.44 13.33
N ALA A 279 37.88 -20.52 14.67
CA ALA A 279 38.78 -19.87 15.64
C ALA A 279 38.53 -18.36 15.88
N GLY A 280 38.55 -17.87 17.13
CA GLY A 280 38.53 -18.62 18.40
C GLY A 280 38.91 -17.80 19.64
N GLY A 281 38.32 -18.14 20.79
CA GLY A 281 38.91 -17.89 22.12
C GLY A 281 38.51 -16.62 22.90
N GLY A 282 37.67 -16.82 23.93
CA GLY A 282 37.86 -16.16 25.24
C GLY A 282 37.16 -14.81 25.52
N GLY A 283 36.88 -14.58 26.81
CA GLY A 283 36.41 -13.30 27.36
C GLY A 283 34.90 -13.24 27.66
N GLY A 284 34.54 -13.12 28.94
CA GLY A 284 33.16 -12.92 29.40
C GLY A 284 32.91 -11.47 29.86
N GLY A 285 31.65 -11.04 29.89
CA GLY A 285 31.28 -9.68 30.28
C GLY A 285 29.77 -9.43 30.26
N SER A 286 29.03 -10.04 31.18
CA SER A 286 27.59 -9.80 31.31
C SER A 286 27.30 -8.42 31.90
N ASN A 287 26.45 -7.62 31.25
CA ASN A 287 25.78 -6.51 31.90
C ASN A 287 24.35 -6.33 31.38
N SER A 288 23.39 -6.27 32.29
CA SER A 288 21.95 -6.16 31.97
C SER A 288 21.50 -4.73 32.18
N MET A 289 21.09 -4.04 31.12
CA MET A 289 20.40 -2.75 31.21
C MET A 289 18.89 -2.96 31.20
N LYS A 290 18.22 -2.34 32.18
CA LYS A 290 16.80 -2.50 32.46
C LYS A 290 15.99 -1.55 31.58
N ASN A 291 14.86 -2.02 31.04
CA ASN A 291 13.83 -1.12 30.51
C ASN A 291 13.20 -0.33 31.66
N CYS A 292 13.15 0.99 31.54
CA CYS A 292 12.28 1.83 32.36
C CYS A 292 10.92 1.99 31.66
N SER A 293 9.83 1.92 32.43
CA SER A 293 8.45 2.15 32.00
C SER A 293 7.66 2.85 33.11
N SER A 294 6.42 3.27 32.83
CA SER A 294 5.57 4.21 33.62
C SER A 294 6.05 5.68 33.56
N VAL A 295 5.21 6.73 33.60
CA VAL A 295 3.74 6.93 33.65
C VAL A 295 3.41 8.08 32.64
N ALA A 296 2.21 8.36 32.10
CA ALA A 296 0.81 7.96 32.29
C ALA A 296 0.12 7.85 30.89
N ALA A 297 -1.07 7.27 30.65
CA ALA A 297 -2.26 6.91 31.45
C ALA A 297 -3.39 7.99 31.55
N ALA A 298 -4.06 8.26 30.43
CA ALA A 298 -5.46 8.70 30.38
C ALA A 298 -6.14 8.34 29.02
N ALA A 299 -7.46 8.16 29.02
CA ALA A 299 -8.36 8.05 27.85
C ALA A 299 -8.09 6.94 26.78
N GLY A 300 -8.80 5.81 26.94
CA GLY A 300 -9.41 5.06 25.83
C GLY A 300 -8.56 4.02 25.08
N GLY A 301 -8.79 2.73 25.37
CA GLY A 301 -8.34 1.60 24.54
C GLY A 301 -7.24 0.73 25.16
N GLY A 302 -7.38 0.30 26.41
CA GLY A 302 -6.38 -0.53 27.09
C GLY A 302 -6.40 -2.00 26.66
N ASP A 303 -5.27 -2.51 26.16
CA ASP A 303 -5.00 -3.95 26.05
C ASP A 303 -4.38 -4.46 27.34
N SER A 304 -4.97 -5.49 27.95
CA SER A 304 -4.28 -6.40 28.87
C SER A 304 -5.03 -7.72 29.04
N ASN A 305 -4.29 -8.83 29.09
CA ASN A 305 -4.75 -10.17 29.46
C ASN A 305 -5.78 -10.89 28.54
N SER A 306 -5.73 -10.62 27.23
CA SER A 306 -6.40 -11.46 26.23
C SER A 306 -5.68 -12.81 26.05
N LYS A 307 -6.15 -13.88 26.70
CA LYS A 307 -5.74 -15.26 26.37
C LYS A 307 -6.06 -15.56 24.90
N HIS A 308 -5.08 -16.09 24.16
CA HIS A 308 -5.29 -16.55 22.79
C HIS A 308 -6.38 -17.61 22.73
N VAL A 309 -7.23 -17.50 21.70
CA VAL A 309 -8.28 -18.46 21.40
C VAL A 309 -7.64 -19.69 20.75
N ALA A 310 -8.08 -20.89 21.13
CA ALA A 310 -7.62 -22.11 20.48
C ALA A 310 -8.14 -22.20 19.04
N LEU A 311 -7.32 -22.66 18.10
CA LEU A 311 -7.71 -22.83 16.69
C LEU A 311 -9.03 -23.61 16.51
N SER A 312 -9.25 -24.65 17.31
CA SER A 312 -10.49 -25.43 17.30
C SER A 312 -11.71 -24.66 17.84
N GLU A 313 -11.54 -23.66 18.70
CA GLU A 313 -12.64 -22.80 19.17
C GLU A 313 -13.05 -21.79 18.08
N PHE A 314 -12.08 -21.24 17.35
CA PHE A 314 -12.35 -20.39 16.17
C PHE A 314 -13.12 -21.16 15.08
N LEU A 315 -12.72 -22.40 14.81
CA LEU A 315 -13.30 -23.23 13.74
C LEU A 315 -14.63 -23.92 14.11
N LYS A 316 -15.05 -23.94 15.38
CA LYS A 316 -16.33 -24.54 15.83
C LYS A 316 -17.58 -23.93 15.19
N GLY A 317 -17.51 -22.66 14.76
CA GLY A 317 -18.69 -21.91 14.32
C GLY A 317 -19.13 -22.14 12.87
N SER A 318 -18.26 -22.68 12.00
CA SER A 318 -18.54 -22.91 10.59
C SER A 318 -17.67 -24.03 10.05
N ASP A 319 -18.24 -24.89 9.21
CA ASP A 319 -17.46 -25.89 8.45
C ASP A 319 -16.63 -25.25 7.33
N THR A 320 -16.99 -24.05 6.87
CA THR A 320 -16.26 -23.33 5.82
C THR A 320 -15.59 -22.05 6.29
N ILE A 321 -14.40 -21.80 5.77
CA ILE A 321 -13.58 -20.60 6.00
C ILE A 321 -13.13 -20.02 4.66
N GLY A 322 -12.87 -18.70 4.59
CA GLY A 322 -12.47 -18.05 3.33
C GLY A 322 -11.54 -16.85 3.53
N LEU A 323 -10.83 -16.46 2.47
CA LEU A 323 -9.97 -15.27 2.49
C LEU A 323 -10.84 -13.99 2.60
N ALA A 324 -10.39 -13.03 3.41
CA ALA A 324 -11.15 -11.83 3.69
C ALA A 324 -10.29 -10.57 3.85
N LEU A 325 -10.76 -9.47 3.28
CA LEU A 325 -10.19 -8.13 3.48
C LEU A 325 -11.13 -7.30 4.35
N ARG A 326 -10.58 -6.65 5.38
CA ARG A 326 -11.29 -5.73 6.26
C ARG A 326 -10.53 -4.41 6.32
N ALA A 327 -11.16 -3.32 5.87
CA ALA A 327 -10.60 -1.99 6.06
C ALA A 327 -11.24 -1.34 7.30
N THR A 328 -10.39 -0.91 8.23
CA THR A 328 -10.79 -0.38 9.54
C THR A 328 -9.99 0.89 9.85
N ASN A 329 -10.55 1.75 10.69
CA ASN A 329 -9.74 2.70 11.44
C ASN A 329 -9.03 1.99 12.60
N MET A 330 -7.85 2.48 12.96
CA MET A 330 -7.12 2.16 14.19
C MET A 330 -6.42 3.42 14.71
N ARG A 331 -6.34 3.55 16.05
CA ARG A 331 -5.49 4.54 16.71
C ARG A 331 -4.02 4.14 16.52
N LEU A 332 -3.38 4.69 15.50
CA LEU A 332 -1.95 4.53 15.21
C LEU A 332 -1.19 5.75 15.73
N THR A 333 0.02 5.55 16.25
CA THR A 333 1.00 6.64 16.43
C THR A 333 1.81 6.80 15.15
N THR A 334 2.06 8.03 14.71
CA THR A 334 3.01 8.34 13.63
C THR A 334 4.34 8.85 14.20
N TYR A 335 5.39 8.78 13.39
CA TYR A 335 6.65 9.48 13.59
C TYR A 335 7.07 10.06 12.24
N ARG A 336 7.14 11.39 12.11
CA ARG A 336 7.54 12.08 10.86
C ARG A 336 6.74 11.59 9.63
N ALA A 337 5.42 11.63 9.76
CA ALA A 337 4.41 11.08 8.84
C ALA A 337 4.47 9.55 8.57
N TRP A 338 5.44 8.79 9.10
CA TRP A 338 5.47 7.33 8.98
C TRP A 338 4.62 6.65 10.07
N PRO A 339 3.70 5.72 9.74
CA PRO A 339 2.91 5.02 10.74
C PRO A 339 3.75 4.00 11.53
N ASN A 340 3.53 3.92 12.85
CA ASN A 340 4.06 2.84 13.68
C ASN A 340 3.23 1.57 13.44
N MET A 341 3.87 0.50 12.96
CA MET A 341 3.20 -0.67 12.42
C MET A 341 3.48 -1.91 13.26
N HIS A 342 2.42 -2.62 13.66
CA HIS A 342 2.53 -3.85 14.45
C HIS A 342 3.04 -5.03 13.61
N ASP A 343 4.04 -5.73 14.14
CA ASP A 343 4.72 -6.89 13.56
C ASP A 343 3.82 -8.13 13.42
N ASN A 344 2.99 -8.39 14.42
CA ASN A 344 2.14 -9.58 14.49
C ASN A 344 0.81 -9.42 13.71
N ARG A 345 0.83 -8.80 12.52
CA ARG A 345 -0.37 -8.55 11.68
C ARG A 345 -0.10 -8.78 10.19
N PHE A 346 -1.13 -9.23 9.47
CA PHE A 346 -1.19 -9.29 8.00
C PHE A 346 -1.90 -8.03 7.53
N ALA A 347 -1.15 -6.95 7.31
CA ALA A 347 -1.73 -5.61 7.23
C ALA A 347 -0.97 -4.65 6.31
N LEU A 348 -1.74 -3.82 5.59
CA LEU A 348 -1.26 -2.56 5.02
C LEU A 348 -1.79 -1.40 5.87
N TYR A 349 -1.01 -0.33 5.98
CA TYR A 349 -1.29 0.87 6.78
C TYR A 349 -1.25 2.09 5.86
N LYS A 350 -2.23 2.99 5.96
CA LYS A 350 -2.34 4.15 5.07
C LYS A 350 -1.30 5.21 5.43
N LEU A 351 -0.63 5.78 4.43
CA LEU A 351 0.23 6.95 4.65
C LEU A 351 -0.62 8.22 4.80
N PRO A 352 -0.38 9.06 5.82
CA PRO A 352 -1.02 10.36 5.96
C PRO A 352 -0.36 11.36 4.99
N LEU A 353 -0.82 11.34 3.74
CA LEU A 353 -0.40 12.32 2.74
C LEU A 353 -0.96 13.70 3.10
N GLN A 354 -0.10 14.72 3.03
CA GLN A 354 -0.51 16.12 3.07
C GLN A 354 -0.63 16.63 1.63
N GLU A 355 -1.71 17.34 1.31
CA GLU A 355 -1.87 17.99 0.01
C GLU A 355 -1.16 19.36 -0.01
N PRO A 356 -0.58 19.78 -1.15
CA PRO A 356 0.02 21.11 -1.28
C PRO A 356 -1.00 22.22 -0.98
N SER A 357 -0.58 23.20 -0.19
CA SER A 357 -1.38 24.36 0.22
C SER A 357 -0.45 25.55 0.46
N ASP A 358 -1.00 26.76 0.59
CA ASP A 358 -0.23 27.98 0.79
C ASP A 358 0.61 27.91 2.08
N GLY A 359 1.91 28.23 2.00
CA GLY A 359 2.90 28.01 3.06
C GLY A 359 3.28 26.54 3.28
N ARG A 360 2.74 25.61 2.48
CA ARG A 360 2.97 24.16 2.52
C ARG A 360 3.14 23.55 1.11
N GLU A 361 3.72 24.33 0.21
CA GLU A 361 3.79 24.08 -1.24
C GLU A 361 4.52 22.78 -1.59
N TYR A 362 5.54 22.41 -0.81
CA TYR A 362 6.40 21.26 -1.06
C TYR A 362 5.82 19.93 -0.57
N ALA A 363 4.61 19.91 -0.02
CA ALA A 363 4.00 18.68 0.53
C ALA A 363 3.80 17.58 -0.53
N GLY A 364 3.70 16.33 -0.08
CA GLY A 364 3.37 15.18 -0.93
C GLY A 364 4.58 14.35 -1.39
N ILE A 365 4.48 13.77 -2.58
CA ILE A 365 5.39 12.70 -3.04
C ILE A 365 6.46 13.24 -3.98
N TRP A 366 7.72 12.94 -3.68
CA TRP A 366 8.89 13.37 -4.44
C TRP A 366 9.83 12.19 -4.78
N GLY A 367 10.43 12.25 -5.96
CA GLY A 367 11.43 11.31 -6.46
C GLY A 367 12.82 11.91 -6.29
N GLY A 368 13.66 11.26 -5.50
CA GLY A 368 15.00 11.70 -5.17
C GLY A 368 16.09 10.91 -5.89
N THR A 369 17.15 11.61 -6.32
CA THR A 369 18.40 11.00 -6.84
C THR A 369 19.63 11.71 -6.29
N PHE A 370 20.72 10.97 -6.06
CA PHE A 370 21.98 11.56 -5.58
C PHE A 370 22.86 12.11 -6.72
N GLY A 371 23.49 13.25 -6.46
CA GLY A 371 24.42 13.95 -7.34
C GLY A 371 23.82 15.14 -8.10
N TRP A 372 24.70 16.00 -8.60
CA TRP A 372 24.39 17.12 -9.50
C TRP A 372 25.18 16.95 -10.81
N PRO A 373 24.61 17.28 -11.99
CA PRO A 373 23.21 17.62 -12.21
C PRO A 373 22.26 16.43 -11.98
N PRO A 374 20.94 16.66 -11.88
CA PRO A 374 19.95 15.60 -11.67
C PRO A 374 20.02 14.52 -12.76
N GLY A 375 19.75 13.26 -12.39
CA GLY A 375 19.57 12.15 -13.33
C GLY A 375 20.81 11.66 -14.11
N ARG A 376 21.85 12.48 -14.33
CA ARG A 376 23.05 12.04 -15.08
C ARG A 376 23.78 10.90 -14.35
N PRO A 377 24.08 9.76 -15.01
CA PRO A 377 24.99 8.76 -14.47
C PRO A 377 26.40 9.32 -14.29
N SER A 378 27.15 8.77 -13.33
CA SER A 378 28.61 8.88 -13.29
C SER A 378 29.20 7.68 -14.04
N GLU A 379 30.14 7.90 -14.96
CA GLU A 379 30.69 6.80 -15.80
C GLU A 379 31.28 5.65 -14.96
N ASP A 380 31.88 5.95 -13.81
CA ASP A 380 32.46 4.97 -12.88
C ASP A 380 31.44 4.02 -12.21
N LYS A 381 30.13 4.32 -12.24
CA LYS A 381 29.10 3.58 -11.48
C LYS A 381 27.76 3.48 -12.22
N PRO A 382 27.41 2.31 -12.79
CA PRO A 382 26.02 2.02 -13.13
C PRO A 382 25.18 1.97 -11.83
N GLY A 383 23.90 2.35 -11.93
CA GLY A 383 22.95 2.23 -10.83
C GLY A 383 22.98 3.40 -9.82
N LYS A 384 22.27 4.48 -10.11
CA LYS A 384 21.87 5.46 -9.07
C LYS A 384 20.56 5.00 -8.45
N ALA A 385 20.47 4.90 -7.13
CA ALA A 385 19.23 4.51 -6.48
C ALA A 385 18.11 5.54 -6.68
N LEU A 386 16.90 5.07 -7.03
CA LEU A 386 15.69 5.90 -7.04
C LEU A 386 15.10 5.94 -5.62
N PHE A 387 14.96 7.13 -5.04
CA PHE A 387 14.30 7.31 -3.74
C PHE A 387 12.90 7.83 -3.96
N PHE A 388 11.89 7.30 -3.25
CA PHE A 388 10.64 8.05 -3.06
C PHE A 388 10.62 8.61 -1.64
N LEU A 389 10.34 9.90 -1.52
CA LEU A 389 10.21 10.62 -0.27
C LEU A 389 8.78 11.16 -0.14
N LEU A 390 8.24 11.09 1.07
CA LEU A 390 7.09 11.87 1.51
C LEU A 390 7.63 13.14 2.16
N LEU A 391 7.35 14.30 1.55
CA LEU A 391 7.58 15.60 2.16
C LEU A 391 6.32 15.99 2.95
N SER A 392 6.51 16.28 4.23
CA SER A 392 5.44 16.65 5.16
C SER A 392 5.91 17.75 6.10
N TYR A 393 5.00 18.68 6.40
CA TYR A 393 5.22 19.75 7.36
C TYR A 393 4.78 19.30 8.76
N GLU A 394 5.62 19.59 9.76
CA GLU A 394 5.38 19.29 11.18
C GLU A 394 5.79 20.54 11.99
N GLU A 395 4.97 20.95 12.96
CA GLU A 395 5.25 22.09 13.82
C GLU A 395 5.98 21.60 15.08
N ILE A 396 7.22 22.04 15.28
CA ILE A 396 8.08 21.55 16.36
C ILE A 396 8.52 22.75 17.19
N ALA A 397 8.11 22.78 18.46
CA ALA A 397 8.38 23.86 19.40
C ALA A 397 7.94 25.28 18.95
N GLY A 398 7.01 25.36 17.98
CA GLY A 398 6.52 26.63 17.40
C GLY A 398 7.20 27.04 16.09
N GLU A 399 8.13 26.23 15.57
CA GLU A 399 8.81 26.45 14.28
C GLU A 399 8.29 25.47 13.22
N LEU A 400 8.06 25.95 11.99
CA LEU A 400 7.56 25.12 10.91
C LEU A 400 8.69 24.33 10.26
N HIS A 401 8.69 23.00 10.44
CA HIS A 401 9.70 22.10 9.89
C HIS A 401 9.16 21.35 8.67
N LEU A 402 9.91 21.36 7.58
CA LEU A 402 9.71 20.48 6.42
C LEU A 402 10.58 19.23 6.58
N ILE A 403 9.93 18.06 6.59
CA ILE A 403 10.58 16.77 6.80
C ILE A 403 10.45 15.92 5.53
N ALA A 404 11.57 15.39 5.03
CA ALA A 404 11.60 14.49 3.87
C ALA A 404 11.78 13.03 4.31
N THR A 405 10.67 12.35 4.63
CA THR A 405 10.66 10.95 5.09
C THR A 405 10.76 9.99 3.91
N LYS A 406 11.76 9.10 3.91
CA LYS A 406 11.92 8.09 2.86
C LYS A 406 10.85 7.00 2.96
N ILE A 407 10.15 6.74 1.87
CA ILE A 407 9.09 5.71 1.78
C ILE A 407 9.47 4.54 0.84
N LEU A 408 10.46 4.73 -0.04
CA LEU A 408 11.06 3.67 -0.87
C LEU A 408 12.52 4.02 -1.21
N GLU A 409 13.40 3.00 -1.23
CA GLU A 409 14.78 3.08 -1.72
C GLU A 409 14.99 2.02 -2.81
N GLY A 410 15.45 2.44 -3.98
CA GLY A 410 15.65 1.61 -5.17
C GLY A 410 16.99 0.89 -5.24
N THR A 411 17.41 0.23 -4.17
CA THR A 411 18.71 -0.49 -4.08
C THR A 411 18.54 -2.00 -3.93
N HIS A 412 19.62 -2.74 -4.20
CA HIS A 412 19.72 -4.16 -3.81
C HIS A 412 19.84 -4.35 -2.28
N TYR A 413 20.45 -3.38 -1.59
CA TYR A 413 20.64 -3.35 -0.14
C TYR A 413 20.34 -1.96 0.43
N VAL A 414 19.48 -1.91 1.44
CA VAL A 414 18.93 -0.65 1.94
C VAL A 414 19.76 -0.08 3.09
N LEU A 415 20.28 1.15 2.89
CA LEU A 415 21.23 1.79 3.81
C LEU A 415 20.59 2.25 5.14
N HIS A 416 19.32 2.66 5.08
CA HIS A 416 18.54 3.12 6.25
C HIS A 416 17.08 2.64 6.11
N PRO A 417 16.36 2.30 7.19
CA PRO A 417 14.96 1.85 7.07
C PRO A 417 14.05 2.94 6.46
N ASN A 418 13.04 2.55 5.67
CA ASN A 418 11.95 3.45 5.29
C ASN A 418 11.19 3.91 6.56
N GLY A 419 10.73 5.16 6.55
CA GLY A 419 10.36 5.91 7.76
C GLY A 419 11.50 6.74 8.35
N SER A 420 12.74 6.60 7.86
CA SER A 420 13.82 7.54 8.19
C SER A 420 13.63 8.88 7.45
N ALA A 421 13.85 10.00 8.13
CA ALA A 421 14.00 11.29 7.47
C ALA A 421 15.37 11.34 6.75
N MET A 422 15.38 11.69 5.46
CA MET A 422 16.61 11.96 4.71
C MET A 422 17.18 13.34 5.06
N PHE A 423 16.29 14.30 5.27
CA PHE A 423 16.62 15.61 5.84
C PHE A 423 15.40 16.22 6.55
N ILE A 424 15.69 17.26 7.33
CA ILE A 424 14.75 18.18 7.94
C ILE A 424 15.28 19.59 7.71
N VAL A 425 14.42 20.52 7.32
CA VAL A 425 14.76 21.96 7.29
C VAL A 425 13.70 22.78 7.99
N LYS A 426 14.12 23.91 8.57
CA LYS A 426 13.22 24.95 9.08
C LYS A 426 12.78 25.81 7.91
N VAL A 427 11.48 25.99 7.73
CA VAL A 427 10.91 26.79 6.63
C VAL A 427 11.05 28.29 6.92
N ASP A 428 11.02 28.66 8.20
CA ASP A 428 11.10 30.06 8.66
C ASP A 428 12.54 30.61 8.73
N GLU A 429 13.58 29.76 8.60
CA GLU A 429 15.00 30.16 8.65
C GLU A 429 15.67 30.05 7.27
N PRO A 430 15.81 31.16 6.52
CA PRO A 430 16.48 31.14 5.23
C PRO A 430 17.97 30.77 5.37
N ALA A 431 18.50 29.96 4.46
CA ALA A 431 19.90 29.53 4.48
C ALA A 431 20.83 30.57 3.85
N ALA A 432 21.82 31.04 4.63
CA ALA A 432 22.86 31.96 4.18
C ALA A 432 23.92 31.33 3.26
N ASP A 433 23.85 30.02 2.98
CA ASP A 433 24.76 29.33 2.06
C ASP A 433 24.32 29.54 0.60
N SER A 434 25.24 29.89 -0.29
CA SER A 434 25.02 29.81 -1.74
C SER A 434 24.91 28.36 -2.20
N PHE A 435 24.14 28.10 -3.27
CA PHE A 435 24.15 26.80 -3.93
C PHE A 435 25.53 26.54 -4.58
N PRO A 436 26.14 25.33 -4.47
CA PRO A 436 27.54 25.14 -4.85
C PRO A 436 27.87 25.08 -6.35
N TRP A 437 26.89 25.22 -7.25
CA TRP A 437 27.06 25.15 -8.70
C TRP A 437 26.38 26.32 -9.41
N GLU A 438 27.13 27.07 -10.20
CA GLU A 438 26.61 28.23 -10.95
C GLU A 438 25.82 27.82 -12.21
N MET A 439 26.03 26.60 -12.72
CA MET A 439 25.35 26.02 -13.88
C MET A 439 24.70 24.67 -13.56
N ASP A 440 23.62 24.37 -14.27
CA ASP A 440 22.98 23.06 -14.28
C ASP A 440 23.70 22.07 -15.22
N GLY A 441 23.03 20.98 -15.60
CA GLY A 441 23.63 20.00 -16.51
C GLY A 441 23.78 20.50 -17.94
N ASP A 442 22.87 21.35 -18.39
CA ASP A 442 22.68 21.71 -19.80
C ASP A 442 23.27 23.10 -20.11
N GLY A 443 23.96 23.70 -19.13
CA GLY A 443 24.70 24.97 -19.25
C GLY A 443 23.87 26.20 -18.89
N VAL A 444 22.68 26.01 -18.32
CA VAL A 444 21.82 27.11 -17.85
C VAL A 444 22.24 27.52 -16.44
N SER A 445 22.21 28.81 -16.13
CA SER A 445 22.57 29.29 -14.79
C SER A 445 21.54 28.85 -13.74
N VAL A 446 22.02 28.42 -12.57
CA VAL A 446 21.15 27.91 -11.49
C VAL A 446 20.53 29.07 -10.72
N GLU A 447 19.33 29.48 -11.12
CA GLU A 447 18.53 30.40 -10.33
C GLU A 447 17.93 29.68 -9.10
N VAL A 448 18.25 30.19 -7.93
CA VAL A 448 17.72 29.76 -6.63
C VAL A 448 16.66 30.77 -6.20
N LYS A 449 15.43 30.30 -5.95
CA LYS A 449 14.33 31.15 -5.46
C LYS A 449 14.42 31.38 -3.95
N CYS A 450 14.71 30.32 -3.21
CA CYS A 450 14.80 30.32 -1.76
C CYS A 450 15.69 29.17 -1.28
N SER A 451 16.19 29.31 -0.06
CA SER A 451 17.06 28.36 0.62
C SER A 451 16.62 28.20 2.06
N PHE A 452 16.72 27.00 2.63
CA PHE A 452 16.27 26.68 3.99
C PHE A 452 17.35 25.94 4.78
N SER A 453 17.59 26.35 6.02
CA SER A 453 18.61 25.75 6.89
C SER A 453 18.13 24.45 7.54
N GLY A 454 19.01 23.47 7.73
CA GLY A 454 18.69 22.29 8.53
C GLY A 454 19.75 21.20 8.57
N GLU A 455 19.29 19.95 8.65
CA GLU A 455 20.13 18.77 8.84
C GLU A 455 19.70 17.59 7.97
N GLY A 456 20.68 16.88 7.42
CA GLY A 456 20.52 15.66 6.64
C GLY A 456 21.03 14.44 7.40
N ILE A 457 20.51 13.26 7.04
CA ILE A 457 20.99 11.97 7.56
C ILE A 457 22.48 11.77 7.22
N ALA A 458 23.28 11.29 8.16
CA ALA A 458 24.70 11.06 7.98
C ALA A 458 25.01 9.60 7.63
N ASN A 459 25.98 9.40 6.75
CA ASN A 459 26.56 8.08 6.49
C ASN A 459 27.24 7.57 7.78
N GLY A 460 26.67 6.53 8.40
CA GLY A 460 27.15 6.00 9.68
C GLY A 460 26.54 4.64 10.02
N TYR A 461 27.26 3.86 10.83
CA TYR A 461 26.93 2.47 11.12
C TYR A 461 25.92 2.34 12.27
N GLY A 462 24.63 2.58 12.01
CA GLY A 462 23.61 2.50 13.07
C GLY A 462 22.15 2.59 12.61
N PHE A 463 21.45 1.46 12.56
CA PHE A 463 20.03 1.33 12.16
C PHE A 463 19.00 2.08 13.04
N ARG A 464 19.39 2.69 14.16
CA ARG A 464 18.47 3.31 15.14
C ARG A 464 18.68 4.80 15.36
N TYR A 465 19.92 5.26 15.24
CA TYR A 465 20.31 6.67 15.36
C TYR A 465 21.45 6.94 14.38
N PRO A 466 21.18 6.99 13.06
CA PRO A 466 22.12 7.63 12.15
C PRO A 466 22.28 9.08 12.62
N GLY A 467 23.53 9.56 12.72
CA GLY A 467 23.78 10.95 13.10
C GLY A 467 23.14 11.91 12.10
N SER A 468 22.88 13.14 12.52
CA SER A 468 22.55 14.22 11.60
C SER A 468 23.79 15.04 11.26
N LYS A 469 23.77 15.69 10.09
CA LYS A 469 24.85 16.55 9.59
C LYS A 469 24.25 17.82 8.97
N PRO A 470 24.83 19.01 9.22
CA PRO A 470 24.32 20.25 8.67
C PRO A 470 24.19 20.22 7.14
N GLY A 471 23.08 20.77 6.64
CA GLY A 471 22.79 20.89 5.22
C GLY A 471 21.81 22.02 4.96
N SER A 472 21.57 22.30 3.69
CA SER A 472 20.66 23.36 3.24
C SER A 472 19.82 22.83 2.07
N LEU A 473 18.52 23.09 2.11
CA LEU A 473 17.60 22.83 1.01
C LEU A 473 17.52 24.07 0.12
N PHE A 474 17.43 23.89 -1.20
CA PHE A 474 17.28 24.96 -2.18
C PHE A 474 16.08 24.65 -3.08
N GLU A 475 15.22 25.64 -3.35
CA GLU A 475 14.32 25.59 -4.52
C GLU A 475 15.03 26.22 -5.71
N ILE A 476 15.16 25.42 -6.77
CA ILE A 476 15.79 25.75 -8.04
C ILE A 476 14.69 26.01 -9.08
N HIS A 477 15.01 26.79 -10.11
CA HIS A 477 14.14 27.03 -11.26
C HIS A 477 13.48 25.74 -11.79
N ASN A 478 12.26 25.86 -12.31
CA ASN A 478 11.33 24.75 -12.63
C ASN A 478 10.75 23.97 -11.43
N GLY A 479 10.92 24.46 -10.20
CA GLY A 479 10.28 23.89 -9.00
C GLY A 479 10.93 22.59 -8.53
N MET A 480 12.21 22.42 -8.84
CA MET A 480 13.03 21.30 -8.37
C MET A 480 13.64 21.65 -7.01
N LEU A 481 13.77 20.66 -6.12
CA LEU A 481 14.44 20.86 -4.83
C LEU A 481 15.81 20.17 -4.84
N ALA A 482 16.79 20.77 -4.17
CA ALA A 482 18.10 20.15 -3.95
C ALA A 482 18.52 20.31 -2.49
N PHE A 483 18.75 19.20 -1.77
CA PHE A 483 19.34 19.22 -0.45
C PHE A 483 20.84 18.97 -0.54
N VAL A 484 21.65 19.85 0.05
CA VAL A 484 23.12 19.81 0.01
C VAL A 484 23.68 19.64 1.41
N TRP A 485 24.49 18.60 1.64
CA TRP A 485 25.21 18.40 2.90
C TRP A 485 26.45 19.30 2.95
N LYS A 486 26.61 20.11 4.01
CA LYS A 486 27.65 21.16 4.07
C LYS A 486 29.07 20.61 4.06
N GLU A 487 29.30 19.48 4.73
CA GLU A 487 30.63 18.84 4.84
C GLU A 487 31.01 18.05 3.59
N SER A 488 30.15 17.13 3.14
CA SER A 488 30.46 16.18 2.07
C SER A 488 30.22 16.72 0.65
N LYS A 489 29.51 17.85 0.53
CA LYS A 489 28.98 18.40 -0.74
C LYS A 489 28.13 17.40 -1.55
N ALA A 490 27.64 16.34 -0.90
CA ALA A 490 26.64 15.46 -1.50
C ALA A 490 25.35 16.25 -1.77
N VAL A 491 24.67 15.92 -2.87
CA VAL A 491 23.39 16.52 -3.27
C VAL A 491 22.34 15.43 -3.39
N LEU A 492 21.15 15.66 -2.84
CA LEU A 492 19.94 14.89 -3.11
C LEU A 492 18.97 15.80 -3.87
N THR A 493 18.85 15.56 -5.18
CA THR A 493 17.94 16.28 -6.08
C THR A 493 16.56 15.64 -6.06
N LEU A 494 15.50 16.42 -5.94
CA LEU A 494 14.11 15.97 -5.84
C LEU A 494 13.23 16.59 -6.93
N GLN A 495 12.38 15.76 -7.54
CA GLN A 495 11.31 16.18 -8.47
C GLN A 495 9.96 15.63 -7.98
N ARG A 496 8.87 16.40 -8.10
CA ARG A 496 7.52 15.94 -7.71
C ARG A 496 7.05 14.81 -8.64
N LEU A 497 6.41 13.78 -8.09
CA LEU A 497 5.99 12.58 -8.85
C LEU A 497 4.47 12.47 -9.00
N ASP A 498 3.99 12.27 -10.23
CA ASP A 498 2.73 11.57 -10.47
C ASP A 498 3.01 10.05 -10.52
N LEU A 499 2.84 9.40 -9.38
CA LEU A 499 3.01 7.96 -9.25
C LEU A 499 1.94 7.17 -10.05
N GLU A 500 0.75 7.71 -10.27
CA GLU A 500 -0.27 7.02 -11.07
C GLU A 500 0.07 7.05 -12.56
N GLU A 501 0.63 8.16 -13.07
CA GLU A 501 1.16 8.24 -14.43
C GLU A 501 2.37 7.32 -14.63
N MET A 502 3.33 7.33 -13.70
CA MET A 502 4.46 6.39 -13.72
C MET A 502 3.99 4.93 -13.74
N LEU A 503 2.96 4.57 -12.98
CA LEU A 503 2.39 3.22 -12.95
C LEU A 503 1.44 2.89 -14.11
N LYS A 504 1.01 3.86 -14.93
CA LYS A 504 0.35 3.64 -16.23
C LYS A 504 1.35 3.35 -17.33
N LYS A 505 2.52 4.02 -17.29
CA LYS A 505 3.68 3.74 -18.15
C LYS A 505 4.49 2.53 -17.66
N GLY A 506 4.19 2.04 -16.45
CA GLY A 506 4.92 1.01 -15.71
C GLY A 506 4.91 -0.38 -16.35
N GLU A 507 5.90 -1.19 -15.96
CA GLU A 507 6.00 -2.59 -16.36
C GLU A 507 5.64 -3.53 -15.19
N ARG A 508 4.86 -4.58 -15.47
CA ARG A 508 4.40 -5.52 -14.46
C ARG A 508 5.41 -6.65 -14.25
N VAL A 509 5.92 -6.77 -13.02
CA VAL A 509 6.72 -7.91 -12.57
C VAL A 509 5.83 -9.01 -11.94
N PRO A 510 6.36 -10.24 -11.76
CA PRO A 510 5.63 -11.31 -11.08
C PRO A 510 5.30 -10.97 -9.60
N PRO A 511 4.07 -11.22 -9.12
CA PRO A 511 3.67 -10.92 -7.75
C PRO A 511 4.18 -11.94 -6.72
N LEU A 512 4.33 -11.49 -5.46
CA LEU A 512 4.69 -12.34 -4.32
C LEU A 512 3.59 -13.39 -4.02
N PRO A 513 3.87 -14.45 -3.24
CA PRO A 513 2.82 -15.31 -2.69
C PRO A 513 1.74 -14.49 -1.97
N PRO A 514 0.45 -14.87 -2.03
CA PRO A 514 -0.68 -14.00 -1.69
C PRO A 514 -0.66 -13.50 -0.23
N VAL A 515 -0.22 -14.33 0.71
CA VAL A 515 -0.09 -13.96 2.13
C VAL A 515 1.17 -13.13 2.39
N ALA A 516 2.25 -13.34 1.62
CA ALA A 516 3.48 -12.55 1.71
C ALA A 516 3.26 -11.09 1.23
N ASN A 517 2.26 -10.86 0.39
CA ASN A 517 1.81 -9.53 -0.03
C ASN A 517 1.27 -8.67 1.12
N PHE A 518 0.87 -9.27 2.27
CA PHE A 518 0.37 -8.58 3.48
C PHE A 518 1.25 -8.76 4.74
N ALA A 519 2.14 -9.75 4.77
CA ALA A 519 3.18 -9.87 5.80
C ALA A 519 4.46 -10.49 5.23
N TYR A 520 5.51 -9.67 5.11
CA TYR A 520 6.83 -10.12 4.72
C TYR A 520 7.69 -10.36 5.97
N LEU A 521 7.99 -11.64 6.25
CA LEU A 521 8.52 -12.09 7.55
C LEU A 521 10.04 -12.36 7.56
N THR A 522 10.68 -12.31 6.39
CA THR A 522 12.12 -12.51 6.23
C THR A 522 12.87 -11.20 6.44
N LYS A 523 13.60 -11.12 7.56
CA LYS A 523 14.58 -10.06 7.85
C LYS A 523 15.83 -10.18 6.95
N SER A 524 15.65 -9.96 5.66
CA SER A 524 16.74 -9.94 4.69
C SER A 524 16.84 -8.55 4.09
N TYR A 525 18.02 -7.94 4.19
CA TYR A 525 18.33 -6.65 3.59
C TYR A 525 18.38 -6.68 2.05
N SER A 526 18.19 -7.85 1.42
CA SER A 526 18.27 -8.08 -0.03
C SER A 526 16.91 -7.91 -0.74
N ASN A 527 16.84 -7.02 -1.74
CA ASN A 527 15.61 -6.81 -2.53
C ASN A 527 15.00 -8.12 -3.06
N VAL A 528 13.79 -8.43 -2.60
CA VAL A 528 13.04 -9.67 -2.91
C VAL A 528 12.84 -9.86 -4.41
N PHE A 529 12.73 -8.76 -5.16
CA PHE A 529 12.45 -8.78 -6.59
C PHE A 529 13.72 -8.83 -7.45
N ALA A 530 14.91 -8.59 -6.88
CA ALA A 530 16.18 -8.63 -7.60
C ALA A 530 16.57 -10.04 -8.11
N GLY A 531 15.84 -11.09 -7.68
CA GLY A 531 16.01 -12.46 -8.16
C GLY A 531 15.07 -12.86 -9.31
N PHE A 532 14.15 -12.00 -9.75
CA PHE A 532 13.33 -12.29 -10.93
C PHE A 532 14.08 -11.89 -12.21
N PRO A 533 14.22 -12.77 -13.21
CA PRO A 533 14.80 -12.39 -14.49
C PRO A 533 13.88 -11.39 -15.19
N SER A 534 14.46 -10.28 -15.67
CA SER A 534 13.79 -9.20 -16.41
C SER A 534 13.43 -9.58 -17.85
N SER A 535 13.05 -10.84 -18.06
CA SER A 535 12.74 -11.46 -19.36
C SER A 535 11.41 -12.23 -19.29
N CYS A 536 10.33 -11.51 -18.99
CA CYS A 536 8.98 -11.96 -19.28
C CYS A 536 8.46 -11.21 -20.51
N SER A 537 8.01 -11.94 -21.53
CA SER A 537 7.53 -11.35 -22.79
C SER A 537 6.40 -10.35 -22.55
N PRO A 538 6.29 -9.27 -23.35
CA PRO A 538 5.28 -8.23 -23.16
C PRO A 538 3.87 -8.79 -23.41
N LEU A 539 3.19 -9.15 -22.32
CA LEU A 539 1.74 -9.27 -22.29
C LEU A 539 1.13 -7.86 -22.45
N PRO A 540 -0.06 -7.73 -23.05
CA PRO A 540 -0.60 -6.43 -23.46
C PRO A 540 -0.76 -5.46 -22.29
N ARG A 541 -0.48 -4.17 -22.58
CA ARG A 541 -0.60 -3.06 -21.64
C ARG A 541 -2.03 -3.00 -21.06
N CYS A 542 -2.11 -2.79 -19.74
CA CYS A 542 -3.36 -2.80 -18.98
C CYS A 542 -4.07 -1.43 -18.99
#